data_AF-A0A3M7PA86-F1
#
_entry.id   AF-A0A3M7PA86-F1
#
_cell.length_a   1.000
_cell.length_b   1.000
_cell.length_c   1.000
_cell.angle_alpha   90.00
_cell.angle_beta   90.00
_cell.angle_gamma   90.00
#
_symmetry.space_group_name_H-M   'P 1'
#
loop_
_entity.id
_entity.type
_entity.pdbx_description
1 polymer ?
#
loop_
_entity_poly.entity_id
_entity_poly.type
_entity_poly.pdbx_seq_one_letter_code
_entity_poly.pdbx_strand_id
1 'polypeptide(L)'
;MLEVRIPFFRIFCSSSFRFIDKLVLFLNSSYKANKCAQYPNLVKNLQEHFLMLSILQFPREFYDTKSSQIENESLKENLYQKFKSRPPSKRVNFLKNGIVSPFYLPCKSILELNSGSELNSEKRQFFILRDKKILSNLSNALFNRNKQKKINFNISELEKFSDSYIGVRLESVGRGSLDQFSILYDYFEIKRDSEAEKTEQFHLRLVTNKIIDEYRKEFVKKNGNDSQITLNKLLRTKFNKFEILKEENWFFKYQMEYKDSEFYKLPLGFVCSSGFSLANGKCSANGLIVTKYLINLLDQKYNQNKFDKILLNYKEPNSSLFKTTKINQIIV
;
A
#
# COMPACT_ATOMS: atom_id res chain seq x y z
N MET A 1 1.81 -53.57 24.85
CA MET A 1 1.85 -52.09 24.76
C MET A 1 3.09 -51.71 23.96
N LEU A 2 2.91 -51.19 22.74
CA LEU A 2 4.03 -50.77 21.88
C LEU A 2 4.15 -49.25 21.96
N GLU A 3 5.27 -48.78 22.52
CA GLU A 3 5.62 -47.36 22.56
C GLU A 3 5.90 -46.83 21.15
N VAL A 4 5.08 -45.88 20.71
CA VAL A 4 5.29 -45.14 19.46
C VAL A 4 6.28 -44.01 19.75
N ARG A 5 7.55 -44.18 19.33
CA ARG A 5 8.55 -43.10 19.37
C ARG A 5 8.30 -42.13 18.22
N ILE A 6 7.99 -40.88 18.56
CA ILE A 6 7.91 -39.76 17.62
C ILE A 6 9.35 -39.33 17.25
N PRO A 7 9.72 -39.23 15.96
CA PRO A 7 11.06 -38.81 15.58
C PRO A 7 11.25 -37.31 15.78
N PHE A 8 12.21 -36.95 16.63
CA PHE A 8 12.75 -35.60 16.74
C PHE A 8 13.68 -35.32 15.54
N PHE A 9 13.24 -34.49 14.60
CA PHE A 9 14.13 -33.97 13.56
C PHE A 9 14.89 -32.74 14.09
N ARG A 10 16.19 -32.91 14.36
CA ARG A 10 17.14 -31.80 14.48
C ARG A 10 17.57 -31.36 13.08
N ILE A 11 17.20 -30.16 12.67
CA ILE A 11 17.62 -29.56 11.40
C ILE A 11 18.89 -28.74 11.65
N PHE A 12 20.01 -29.18 11.10
CA PHE A 12 21.22 -28.37 10.98
C PHE A 12 21.09 -27.45 9.76
N CYS A 13 21.06 -26.14 10.00
CA CYS A 13 21.01 -25.10 8.97
C CYS A 13 22.41 -24.82 8.42
N SER A 14 22.73 -25.28 7.21
CA SER A 14 23.92 -24.78 6.47
C SER A 14 23.77 -24.70 4.93
N SER A 15 22.56 -24.82 4.38
CA SER A 15 22.35 -24.65 2.93
C SER A 15 20.94 -24.11 2.60
N SER A 16 20.72 -22.84 2.92
CA SER A 16 19.39 -22.20 3.00
C SER A 16 18.66 -21.96 1.68
N PHE A 17 19.28 -22.06 0.50
CA PHE A 17 18.57 -21.86 -0.78
C PHE A 17 18.01 -23.15 -1.39
N ARG A 18 18.78 -24.26 -1.39
CA ARG A 18 18.30 -25.54 -1.96
C ARG A 18 17.18 -26.18 -1.14
N PHE A 19 17.07 -25.83 0.14
CA PHE A 19 15.99 -26.31 0.99
C PHE A 19 14.66 -25.66 0.63
N ILE A 20 14.63 -24.36 0.32
CA ILE A 20 13.40 -23.65 -0.05
C ILE A 20 12.86 -24.21 -1.37
N ASP A 21 13.70 -24.43 -2.38
CA ASP A 21 13.25 -25.00 -3.66
C ASP A 21 12.71 -26.43 -3.49
N LYS A 22 13.36 -27.26 -2.67
CA LYS A 22 12.86 -28.61 -2.37
C LYS A 22 11.58 -28.59 -1.54
N LEU A 23 11.42 -27.62 -0.64
CA LEU A 23 10.23 -27.49 0.20
C LEU A 23 9.05 -26.93 -0.61
N VAL A 24 9.30 -26.00 -1.54
CA VAL A 24 8.31 -25.54 -2.51
C VAL A 24 7.89 -26.66 -3.46
N LEU A 25 8.83 -27.46 -3.96
CA LEU A 25 8.54 -28.64 -4.79
C LEU A 25 7.78 -29.73 -4.02
N PHE A 26 8.12 -29.96 -2.75
CA PHE A 26 7.44 -30.92 -1.87
C PHE A 26 6.01 -30.47 -1.52
N LEU A 27 5.81 -29.16 -1.29
CA LEU A 27 4.49 -28.58 -1.11
C LEU A 27 3.70 -28.71 -2.42
N ASN A 28 4.27 -28.33 -3.56
CA ASN A 28 3.59 -28.40 -4.86
C ASN A 28 3.21 -29.83 -5.30
N SER A 29 4.00 -30.85 -4.95
CA SER A 29 3.63 -32.25 -5.24
C SER A 29 2.53 -32.78 -4.32
N SER A 30 2.43 -32.25 -3.09
CA SER A 30 1.34 -32.53 -2.13
C SER A 30 0.09 -31.65 -2.34
N TYR A 31 0.13 -30.72 -3.31
CA TYR A 31 -0.88 -29.69 -3.57
C TYR A 31 -2.06 -30.18 -4.42
N LYS A 32 -2.07 -31.45 -4.86
CA LYS A 32 -3.25 -32.06 -5.47
C LYS A 32 -4.34 -32.27 -4.40
N ALA A 33 -5.19 -31.25 -4.30
CA ALA A 33 -6.53 -31.21 -3.71
C ALA A 33 -6.66 -31.55 -2.21
N ASN A 34 -7.21 -30.60 -1.44
CA ASN A 34 -7.85 -30.76 -0.12
C ASN A 34 -7.05 -30.57 1.19
N LYS A 35 -5.74 -30.33 1.21
CA LYS A 35 -5.01 -30.16 2.50
C LYS A 35 -4.57 -28.75 2.90
N CYS A 36 -4.73 -27.72 2.06
CA CYS A 36 -4.39 -26.35 2.47
C CYS A 36 -5.27 -25.81 3.61
N ALA A 37 -6.46 -26.38 3.84
CA ALA A 37 -7.28 -26.04 5.00
C ALA A 37 -6.69 -26.53 6.34
N GLN A 38 -5.71 -27.44 6.34
CA GLN A 38 -5.20 -28.06 7.56
C GLN A 38 -4.12 -27.23 8.28
N TYR A 39 -3.50 -26.24 7.64
CA TYR A 39 -2.38 -25.50 8.25
C TYR A 39 -2.43 -23.98 8.00
N PRO A 40 -3.45 -23.27 8.52
CA PRO A 40 -3.53 -21.80 8.41
C PRO A 40 -2.30 -21.10 9.01
N ASN A 41 -1.67 -21.70 10.03
CA ASN A 41 -0.46 -21.18 10.66
C ASN A 41 0.76 -21.22 9.73
N LEU A 42 0.84 -22.16 8.77
CA LEU A 42 1.97 -22.26 7.87
C LEU A 42 2.05 -21.06 6.91
N VAL A 43 0.90 -20.65 6.36
CA VAL A 43 0.82 -19.49 5.46
C VAL A 43 1.23 -18.21 6.20
N LYS A 44 0.73 -18.03 7.43
CA LYS A 44 1.10 -16.88 8.26
C LYS A 44 2.59 -16.87 8.59
N ASN A 45 3.16 -18.01 8.96
CA ASN A 45 4.59 -18.13 9.26
C ASN A 45 5.47 -17.83 8.03
N LEU A 46 5.05 -18.26 6.84
CA LEU A 46 5.76 -17.94 5.60
C LEU A 46 5.73 -16.44 5.29
N GLN A 47 4.60 -15.77 5.51
CA GLN A 47 4.48 -14.32 5.33
C GLN A 47 5.40 -13.54 6.26
N GLU A 48 5.38 -13.91 7.54
CA GLU A 48 6.29 -13.34 8.54
C GLU A 48 7.75 -13.59 8.15
N HIS A 49 8.07 -14.77 7.61
CA HIS A 49 9.41 -15.08 7.12
C HIS A 49 9.85 -14.19 5.96
N PHE A 50 9.02 -14.00 4.93
CA PHE A 50 9.34 -13.09 3.81
C PHE A 50 9.53 -11.65 4.26
N LEU A 51 8.68 -11.17 5.18
CA LEU A 51 8.81 -9.85 5.78
C LEU A 51 10.13 -9.70 6.55
N MET A 52 10.55 -10.73 7.29
CA MET A 52 11.82 -10.73 8.01
C MET A 52 13.02 -10.68 7.05
N LEU A 53 12.94 -11.42 5.94
CA LEU A 53 13.96 -11.45 4.90
C LEU A 53 13.97 -10.19 4.00
N SER A 54 13.00 -9.30 4.12
CA SER A 54 12.84 -8.12 3.24
C SER A 54 12.62 -8.50 1.78
N ILE A 55 11.85 -9.56 1.52
CA ILE A 55 11.55 -10.04 0.17
C ILE A 55 10.09 -9.78 -0.13
N LEU A 56 9.79 -9.35 -1.36
CA LEU A 56 8.40 -9.20 -1.80
C LEU A 56 7.73 -10.56 -1.97
N GLN A 57 6.53 -10.73 -1.44
CA GLN A 57 5.79 -11.99 -1.52
C GLN A 57 5.08 -12.15 -2.86
N PHE A 58 5.41 -13.20 -3.62
CA PHE A 58 4.61 -13.64 -4.76
C PHE A 58 3.49 -14.59 -4.30
N PRO A 59 2.24 -14.45 -4.79
CA PRO A 59 1.78 -13.50 -5.84
C PRO A 59 1.39 -12.10 -5.33
N ARG A 60 1.08 -11.93 -4.04
CA ARG A 60 0.37 -10.75 -3.51
C ARG A 60 1.00 -9.38 -3.79
N GLU A 61 2.32 -9.28 -3.70
CA GLU A 61 3.02 -7.98 -3.67
C GLU A 61 3.52 -7.54 -5.06
N PHE A 62 3.35 -8.39 -6.08
CA PHE A 62 3.80 -8.12 -7.46
C PHE A 62 2.64 -7.63 -8.36
N TYR A 63 2.11 -6.44 -8.04
CA TYR A 63 0.88 -5.85 -8.62
C TYR A 63 0.85 -5.69 -10.15
N ASP A 64 2.00 -5.75 -10.80
CA ASP A 64 2.15 -5.71 -12.26
C ASP A 64 1.92 -7.07 -12.94
N THR A 65 1.87 -8.17 -12.18
CA THR A 65 1.64 -9.51 -12.73
C THR A 65 0.15 -9.89 -12.75
N LYS A 66 -0.29 -10.61 -13.79
CA LYS A 66 -1.67 -11.09 -13.91
C LYS A 66 -2.09 -11.96 -12.71
N SER A 67 -1.21 -12.84 -12.24
CA SER A 67 -1.50 -13.70 -11.08
C SER A 67 -1.73 -12.88 -9.81
N SER A 68 -0.95 -11.82 -9.60
CA SER A 68 -1.14 -10.90 -8.48
C SER A 68 -2.45 -10.12 -8.58
N GLN A 69 -2.84 -9.69 -9.78
CA GLN A 69 -4.10 -8.98 -10.01
C GLN A 69 -5.29 -9.85 -9.59
N ILE A 70 -5.32 -11.11 -10.04
CA ILE A 70 -6.38 -12.07 -9.67
C ILE A 70 -6.42 -12.30 -8.15
N GLU A 71 -5.26 -12.48 -7.50
CA GLU A 71 -5.24 -12.70 -6.05
C GLU A 71 -5.67 -11.46 -5.27
N ASN A 72 -5.24 -10.27 -5.71
CA ASN A 72 -5.59 -9.00 -5.08
C ASN A 72 -7.08 -8.67 -5.27
N GLU A 73 -7.68 -8.99 -6.42
CA GLU A 73 -9.12 -8.89 -6.63
C GLU A 73 -9.89 -9.81 -5.68
N SER A 74 -9.45 -11.05 -5.54
CA SER A 74 -10.04 -11.99 -4.57
C SER A 74 -9.89 -11.47 -3.13
N LEU A 75 -8.72 -10.94 -2.76
CA LEU A 75 -8.47 -10.36 -1.45
C LEU A 75 -9.38 -9.15 -1.19
N LYS A 76 -9.50 -8.26 -2.17
CA LYS A 76 -10.38 -7.08 -2.13
C LYS A 76 -11.82 -7.50 -1.89
N GLU A 77 -12.33 -8.47 -2.64
CA GLU A 77 -13.70 -8.97 -2.47
C GLU A 77 -13.90 -9.58 -1.08
N ASN A 78 -12.96 -10.40 -0.61
CA ASN A 78 -13.02 -10.98 0.74
C ASN A 78 -13.05 -9.92 1.85
N LEU A 79 -12.19 -8.91 1.78
CA LEU A 79 -12.16 -7.81 2.76
C LEU A 79 -13.43 -6.96 2.69
N TYR A 80 -13.95 -6.73 1.49
CA TYR A 80 -15.19 -6.01 1.28
C TYR A 80 -16.40 -6.76 1.84
N GLN A 81 -16.50 -8.08 1.66
CA GLN A 81 -17.54 -8.90 2.28
C GLN A 81 -17.44 -8.88 3.81
N LYS A 82 -16.22 -8.95 4.37
CA LYS A 82 -15.99 -8.80 5.82
C LYS A 82 -16.38 -7.42 6.34
N PHE A 83 -16.16 -6.37 5.57
CA PHE A 83 -16.62 -5.03 5.92
C PHE A 83 -18.15 -4.96 5.93
N LYS A 84 -18.80 -5.51 4.90
CA LYS A 84 -20.26 -5.55 4.76
C LYS A 84 -20.96 -6.40 5.83
N SER A 85 -20.33 -7.46 6.34
CA SER A 85 -20.97 -8.30 7.37
C SER A 85 -21.10 -7.60 8.72
N ARG A 86 -20.23 -6.62 9.02
CA ARG A 86 -20.31 -5.82 10.26
C ARG A 86 -21.52 -4.88 10.21
N PRO A 87 -22.19 -4.52 11.31
CA PRO A 87 -23.24 -3.48 11.27
C PRO A 87 -22.63 -2.07 11.11
N PRO A 88 -23.35 -1.08 10.54
CA PRO A 88 -22.80 0.25 10.25
C PRO A 88 -22.15 0.96 11.45
N SER A 89 -22.72 0.85 12.65
CA SER A 89 -22.18 1.45 13.89
C SER A 89 -20.87 0.83 14.38
N LYS A 90 -20.48 -0.33 13.83
CA LYS A 90 -19.23 -1.04 14.16
C LYS A 90 -18.21 -1.01 13.00
N ARG A 91 -18.55 -0.40 11.87
CA ARG A 91 -17.66 -0.24 10.72
C ARG A 91 -16.87 1.06 10.84
N VAL A 92 -15.63 1.04 10.36
CA VAL A 92 -14.84 2.27 10.17
C VAL A 92 -15.44 3.09 9.04
N ASN A 93 -15.57 4.39 9.24
CA ASN A 93 -16.03 5.30 8.19
C ASN A 93 -14.82 5.83 7.40
N PHE A 94 -14.41 5.08 6.39
CA PHE A 94 -13.24 5.42 5.56
C PHE A 94 -13.39 6.76 4.83
N LEU A 95 -14.62 7.16 4.47
CA LEU A 95 -14.90 8.46 3.86
C LEU A 95 -14.54 9.60 4.82
N LYS A 96 -14.96 9.51 6.09
CA LYS A 96 -14.61 10.51 7.10
C LYS A 96 -13.12 10.58 7.39
N ASN A 97 -12.43 9.45 7.26
CA ASN A 97 -10.99 9.36 7.45
C ASN A 97 -10.19 9.80 6.20
N GLY A 98 -10.86 10.07 5.07
CA GLY A 98 -10.19 10.46 3.83
C GLY A 98 -9.36 9.35 3.21
N ILE A 99 -9.83 8.11 3.30
CA ILE A 99 -9.14 6.94 2.77
C ILE A 99 -9.86 6.46 1.52
N VAL A 100 -9.11 6.34 0.43
CA VAL A 100 -9.62 5.97 -0.89
C VAL A 100 -10.13 4.54 -0.93
N SER A 101 -9.27 3.65 -0.48
CA SER A 101 -9.43 2.22 -0.65
C SER A 101 -8.74 1.51 0.51
N PRO A 102 -9.52 1.04 1.49
CA PRO A 102 -8.99 0.24 2.59
C PRO A 102 -8.82 -1.23 2.21
N PHE A 103 -9.17 -1.61 0.97
CA PHE A 103 -9.28 -3.02 0.55
C PHE A 103 -8.39 -3.38 -0.65
N TYR A 104 -7.86 -2.39 -1.37
CA TYR A 104 -6.92 -2.61 -2.48
C TYR A 104 -5.98 -1.42 -2.64
N LEU A 105 -4.91 -1.64 -3.41
CA LEU A 105 -3.88 -0.63 -3.65
C LEU A 105 -4.09 0.03 -5.02
N PRO A 106 -4.31 1.35 -5.07
CA PRO A 106 -4.60 2.07 -6.30
C PRO A 106 -3.33 2.47 -7.04
N CYS A 107 -2.55 1.46 -7.44
CA CYS A 107 -1.21 1.65 -8.01
C CYS A 107 -1.20 2.56 -9.25
N LYS A 108 -2.18 2.38 -10.14
CA LYS A 108 -2.32 3.16 -11.38
C LYS A 108 -2.58 4.64 -11.06
N SER A 109 -3.55 4.92 -10.19
CA SER A 109 -3.95 6.28 -9.85
C SER A 109 -2.85 7.07 -9.15
N ILE A 110 -2.08 6.42 -8.26
CA ILE A 110 -0.93 7.06 -7.60
C ILE A 110 0.14 7.43 -8.64
N LEU A 111 0.41 6.57 -9.62
CA LEU A 111 1.37 6.92 -10.69
C LEU A 111 0.86 8.05 -11.57
N GLU A 112 -0.40 8.05 -11.99
CA GLU A 112 -1.00 9.14 -12.78
C GLU A 112 -0.85 10.50 -12.06
N LEU A 113 -1.09 10.51 -10.75
CA LEU A 113 -0.91 11.71 -9.92
C LEU A 113 0.55 12.20 -9.91
N ASN A 114 1.52 11.30 -9.80
CA ASN A 114 2.95 11.62 -9.74
C ASN A 114 3.53 12.00 -11.12
N SER A 115 3.10 11.33 -12.17
CA SER A 115 3.57 11.54 -13.53
C SER A 115 2.91 12.75 -14.19
N GLY A 116 1.69 13.11 -13.75
CA GLY A 116 0.92 14.22 -14.33
C GLY A 116 0.38 13.92 -15.72
N SER A 117 0.45 12.65 -16.15
CA SER A 117 -0.08 12.17 -17.43
C SER A 117 -1.02 11.00 -17.16
N GLU A 118 -2.09 10.92 -17.94
CA GLU A 118 -2.99 9.77 -17.89
C GLU A 118 -2.27 8.53 -18.42
N LEU A 119 -2.26 7.44 -17.64
CA LEU A 119 -1.76 6.14 -18.07
C LEU A 119 -2.80 5.40 -18.94
N ASN A 120 -3.75 6.13 -19.55
CA ASN A 120 -4.86 5.60 -20.33
C ASN A 120 -4.50 5.23 -21.77
N SER A 121 -3.28 5.52 -22.21
CA SER A 121 -2.77 4.94 -23.44
C SER A 121 -2.47 3.46 -23.17
N GLU A 122 -3.16 2.55 -23.87
CA GLU A 122 -3.06 1.07 -23.76
C GLU A 122 -1.63 0.50 -23.72
N LYS A 123 -0.64 1.33 -24.10
CA LYS A 123 0.79 1.01 -24.13
C LYS A 123 1.53 1.18 -22.79
N ARG A 124 1.01 1.92 -21.81
CA ARG A 124 1.73 2.19 -20.54
C ARG A 124 1.10 1.47 -19.36
N GLN A 125 1.46 0.20 -19.20
CA GLN A 125 1.25 -0.52 -17.94
C GLN A 125 2.32 -0.09 -16.94
N PHE A 126 1.93 0.12 -15.69
CA PHE A 126 2.91 0.29 -14.62
C PHE A 126 3.63 -1.04 -14.38
N PHE A 127 4.88 -0.97 -13.93
CA PHE A 127 5.67 -2.14 -13.56
C PHE A 127 6.45 -1.88 -12.28
N ILE A 128 6.90 -2.97 -11.67
CA ILE A 128 7.79 -2.93 -10.51
C ILE A 128 9.21 -3.12 -11.02
N LEU A 129 10.11 -2.20 -10.72
CA LEU A 129 11.53 -2.30 -11.07
C LEU A 129 12.18 -3.43 -10.24
N ARG A 130 12.78 -4.39 -10.93
CA ARG A 130 13.42 -5.59 -10.33
C ARG A 130 14.86 -5.81 -10.81
N ASP A 131 15.44 -4.87 -11.55
CA ASP A 131 16.82 -4.99 -11.99
C ASP A 131 17.75 -4.84 -10.80
N LYS A 132 18.36 -5.96 -10.38
CA LYS A 132 19.24 -6.02 -9.21
C LYS A 132 20.41 -5.07 -9.29
N LYS A 133 20.97 -4.81 -10.47
CA LYS A 133 22.10 -3.90 -10.64
C LYS A 133 21.66 -2.46 -10.36
N ILE A 134 20.56 -2.05 -10.97
CA ILE A 134 19.99 -0.70 -10.78
C ILE A 134 19.59 -0.49 -9.32
N LEU A 135 18.87 -1.46 -8.73
CA LEU A 135 18.42 -1.38 -7.34
C LEU A 135 19.57 -1.40 -6.33
N SER A 136 20.62 -2.19 -6.57
CA SER A 136 21.82 -2.19 -5.73
C SER A 136 22.56 -0.85 -5.80
N ASN A 137 22.71 -0.30 -7.01
CA ASN A 137 23.32 1.02 -7.22
C ASN A 137 22.51 2.14 -6.54
N LEU A 138 21.17 2.07 -6.63
CA LEU A 138 20.27 3.01 -5.97
C LEU A 138 20.33 2.89 -4.45
N SER A 139 20.32 1.67 -3.91
CA SER A 139 20.47 1.40 -2.47
C SER A 139 21.79 1.96 -1.94
N ASN A 140 22.88 1.72 -2.68
CA ASN A 140 24.19 2.29 -2.38
C ASN A 140 24.15 3.83 -2.41
N ALA A 141 23.52 4.45 -3.41
CA ALA A 141 23.40 5.90 -3.51
C ALA A 141 22.60 6.52 -2.35
N LEU A 142 21.54 5.86 -1.90
CA LEU A 142 20.65 6.37 -0.84
C LEU A 142 21.17 6.13 0.58
N PHE A 143 21.83 5.00 0.83
CA PHE A 143 22.16 4.54 2.18
C PHE A 143 23.66 4.51 2.51
N ASN A 144 24.57 4.68 1.55
CA ASN A 144 25.99 4.72 1.85
C ASN A 144 26.36 5.99 2.64
N ARG A 145 26.69 5.79 3.92
CA ARG A 145 27.13 6.85 4.84
C ARG A 145 28.57 7.31 4.61
N ASN A 146 29.33 6.58 3.79
CA ASN A 146 30.73 6.91 3.52
C ASN A 146 30.78 8.09 2.54
N LYS A 147 30.72 9.30 3.11
CA LYS A 147 30.69 10.63 2.47
C LYS A 147 31.77 10.89 1.41
N GLN A 148 32.75 10.01 1.25
CA GLN A 148 33.98 10.24 0.48
C GLN A 148 33.98 9.59 -0.91
N LYS A 149 33.12 8.60 -1.20
CA LYS A 149 32.98 8.10 -2.56
C LYS A 149 31.84 8.86 -3.22
N LYS A 150 32.17 9.78 -4.12
CA LYS A 150 31.23 10.35 -5.08
C LYS A 150 30.64 9.18 -5.85
N ILE A 151 29.46 8.72 -5.46
CA ILE A 151 28.80 7.61 -6.14
C ILE A 151 28.39 8.15 -7.50
N ASN A 152 29.05 7.68 -8.56
CA ASN A 152 28.64 7.94 -9.94
C ASN A 152 27.38 7.14 -10.23
N PHE A 153 26.27 7.49 -9.59
CA PHE A 153 24.96 6.96 -9.94
C PHE A 153 24.45 7.74 -11.14
N ASN A 154 24.19 7.06 -12.25
CA ASN A 154 23.65 7.69 -13.44
C ASN A 154 22.14 7.91 -13.28
N ILE A 155 21.77 9.10 -12.80
CA ILE A 155 20.36 9.48 -12.59
C ILE A 155 19.56 9.35 -13.90
N SER A 156 20.17 9.68 -15.04
CA SER A 156 19.54 9.58 -16.36
C SER A 156 19.18 8.15 -16.77
N GLU A 157 19.84 7.13 -16.20
CA GLU A 157 19.42 5.74 -16.38
C GLU A 157 18.14 5.44 -15.60
N LEU A 158 18.01 5.97 -14.39
CA LEU A 158 16.85 5.78 -13.51
C LEU A 158 15.61 6.58 -13.98
N GLU A 159 15.80 7.75 -14.58
CA GLU A 159 14.73 8.59 -15.16
C GLU A 159 13.88 7.86 -16.20
N LYS A 160 14.48 6.91 -16.93
CA LYS A 160 13.78 6.03 -17.88
C LYS A 160 12.71 5.17 -17.21
N PHE A 161 12.83 4.97 -15.90
CA PHE A 161 11.93 4.18 -15.06
C PHE A 161 11.14 5.07 -14.09
N SER A 162 10.97 6.37 -14.37
CA SER A 162 10.21 7.30 -13.52
C SER A 162 8.77 6.84 -13.23
N ASP A 163 8.12 6.22 -14.22
CA ASP A 163 6.75 5.66 -14.13
C ASP A 163 6.72 4.22 -13.59
N SER A 164 7.60 3.89 -12.64
CA SER A 164 7.67 2.55 -12.03
C SER A 164 7.62 2.60 -10.51
N TYR A 165 7.42 1.43 -9.89
CA TYR A 165 7.52 1.25 -8.45
C TYR A 165 8.80 0.53 -8.05
N ILE A 166 9.34 0.88 -6.89
CA ILE A 166 10.46 0.20 -6.26
C ILE A 166 10.02 -0.40 -4.93
N GLY A 167 10.42 -1.66 -4.69
CA GLY A 167 10.26 -2.34 -3.41
C GLY A 167 11.13 -1.71 -2.33
N VAL A 168 10.52 -1.38 -1.20
CA VAL A 168 11.22 -0.80 -0.05
C VAL A 168 10.84 -1.48 1.25
N ARG A 169 11.81 -1.58 2.16
CA ARG A 169 11.57 -1.96 3.54
C ARG A 169 11.39 -0.71 4.39
N LEU A 170 10.28 -0.68 5.11
CA LEU A 170 9.87 0.40 5.99
C LEU A 170 9.96 -0.04 7.44
N GLU A 171 10.31 0.89 8.32
CA GLU A 171 10.28 0.69 9.77
C GLU A 171 9.65 1.89 10.46
N SER A 172 8.72 1.63 11.38
CA SER A 172 8.13 2.70 12.20
C SER A 172 9.19 3.39 13.05
N VAL A 173 9.15 4.72 13.10
CA VAL A 173 10.09 5.53 13.90
C VAL A 173 9.63 5.65 15.35
N GLY A 174 8.32 5.61 15.59
CA GLY A 174 7.71 5.86 16.90
C GLY A 174 6.75 4.75 17.34
N ARG A 175 5.82 5.11 18.22
CA ARG A 175 4.72 4.24 18.65
C ARG A 175 3.68 4.15 17.53
N GLY A 176 3.28 2.93 17.20
CA GLY A 176 2.22 2.68 16.21
C GLY A 176 2.48 1.40 15.43
N SER A 177 1.40 0.83 14.88
CA SER A 177 1.49 -0.17 13.84
C SER A 177 1.79 0.48 12.49
N LEU A 178 2.10 -0.33 11.48
CA LEU A 178 2.27 0.13 10.10
C LEU A 178 1.41 -0.80 9.27
N ASP A 179 0.11 -0.57 9.23
CA ASP A 179 -0.84 -1.56 8.71
C ASP A 179 -0.75 -1.73 7.18
N GLN A 180 -1.16 -2.90 6.70
CA GLN A 180 -1.37 -3.13 5.27
C GLN A 180 -2.34 -2.10 4.68
N PHE A 181 -2.12 -1.72 3.42
CA PHE A 181 -2.88 -0.68 2.70
C PHE A 181 -2.69 0.75 3.21
N SER A 182 -1.73 0.98 4.11
CA SER A 182 -1.35 2.35 4.47
C SER A 182 -0.76 3.08 3.26
N ILE A 183 -1.13 4.34 3.08
CA ILE A 183 -0.62 5.20 2.00
C ILE A 183 0.58 5.97 2.52
N LEU A 184 1.63 6.07 1.69
CA LEU A 184 2.87 6.78 1.99
C LEU A 184 2.82 8.19 1.39
N TYR A 185 3.36 9.16 2.11
CA TYR A 185 3.42 10.57 1.75
C TYR A 185 4.79 11.15 2.08
N ASP A 186 5.13 12.28 1.46
CA ASP A 186 6.39 12.95 1.75
C ASP A 186 6.44 13.46 3.21
N TYR A 187 7.64 13.43 3.79
CA TYR A 187 7.83 13.84 5.18
C TYR A 187 7.60 15.35 5.38
N PHE A 188 8.10 16.16 4.44
CA PHE A 188 8.13 17.61 4.56
C PHE A 188 6.77 18.28 4.31
N GLU A 189 5.85 17.61 3.61
CA GLU A 189 4.50 18.11 3.35
C GLU A 189 3.66 18.19 4.63
N ILE A 190 3.87 17.31 5.60
CA ILE A 190 2.94 17.16 6.74
C ILE A 190 3.38 17.92 7.98
N LYS A 191 4.69 18.19 8.13
CA LYS A 191 5.20 18.94 9.28
C LYS A 191 4.63 20.36 9.40
N ARG A 192 4.00 20.87 8.35
CA ARG A 192 3.62 22.28 8.31
C ARG A 192 2.39 22.60 9.13
N ASP A 193 1.37 21.76 9.29
CA ASP A 193 0.12 22.28 9.87
C ASP A 193 -0.72 21.27 10.67
N SER A 194 -0.91 21.56 11.97
CA SER A 194 -2.02 21.02 12.77
C SER A 194 -3.40 21.55 12.32
N GLU A 195 -3.40 22.69 11.61
CA GLU A 195 -4.60 23.28 11.02
C GLU A 195 -5.03 22.55 9.74
N ALA A 196 -4.09 22.03 8.95
CA ALA A 196 -4.38 21.29 7.73
C ALA A 196 -5.19 20.02 7.97
N GLU A 197 -5.06 19.35 9.12
CA GLU A 197 -5.90 18.18 9.45
C GLU A 197 -7.38 18.56 9.62
N LYS A 198 -7.68 19.71 10.23
CA LYS A 198 -9.07 20.20 10.36
C LYS A 198 -9.63 20.60 8.99
N THR A 199 -8.80 21.21 8.15
CA THR A 199 -9.18 21.67 6.82
C THR A 199 -9.39 20.50 5.84
N GLU A 200 -8.54 19.47 5.88
CA GLU A 200 -8.69 18.23 5.10
C GLU A 200 -10.03 17.54 5.44
N GLN A 201 -10.37 17.43 6.72
CA GLN A 201 -11.67 16.90 7.16
C GLN A 201 -12.85 17.75 6.69
N PHE A 202 -12.70 19.08 6.70
CA PHE A 202 -13.73 19.99 6.20
C PHE A 202 -13.97 19.80 4.69
N HIS A 203 -12.91 19.72 3.89
CA HIS A 203 -13.03 19.50 2.46
C HIS A 203 -13.64 18.13 2.13
N LEU A 204 -13.24 17.07 2.82
CA LEU A 204 -13.84 15.75 2.65
C LEU A 204 -15.35 15.76 2.95
N ARG A 205 -15.80 16.56 3.93
CA ARG A 205 -17.24 16.77 4.20
C ARG A 205 -17.94 17.49 3.04
N LEU A 206 -17.32 18.52 2.47
CA LEU A 206 -17.91 19.22 1.32
C LEU A 206 -18.05 18.31 0.10
N VAL A 207 -17.04 17.49 -0.18
CA VAL A 207 -17.05 16.54 -1.29
C VAL A 207 -18.10 15.46 -1.08
N THR A 208 -18.14 14.88 0.11
CA THR A 208 -19.18 13.88 0.44
C THR A 208 -20.57 14.48 0.30
N ASN A 209 -20.79 15.75 0.70
CA ASN A 209 -22.04 16.45 0.48
C ASN A 209 -22.36 16.66 -1.01
N LYS A 210 -21.38 17.05 -1.84
CA LYS A 210 -21.58 17.17 -3.29
C LYS A 210 -21.99 15.84 -3.93
N ILE A 211 -21.31 14.75 -3.58
CA ILE A 211 -21.65 13.40 -4.07
C ILE A 211 -23.05 12.98 -3.60
N ILE A 212 -23.39 13.25 -2.34
CA ILE A 212 -24.74 13.04 -1.80
C ILE A 212 -25.78 13.76 -2.68
N ASP A 213 -25.51 15.02 -3.02
CA ASP A 213 -26.43 15.85 -3.79
C ASP A 213 -26.54 15.43 -5.26
N GLU A 214 -25.46 14.98 -5.89
CA GLU A 214 -25.52 14.39 -7.24
C GLU A 214 -26.35 13.12 -7.26
N TYR A 215 -26.14 12.21 -6.30
CA TYR A 215 -26.96 11.01 -6.16
C TYR A 215 -28.44 11.33 -5.93
N ARG A 216 -28.74 12.36 -5.13
CA ARG A 216 -30.12 12.85 -4.94
C ARG A 216 -30.74 13.29 -6.26
N LYS A 217 -30.01 14.08 -7.05
CA LYS A 217 -30.48 14.56 -8.37
C LYS A 217 -30.76 13.39 -9.32
N GLU A 218 -29.86 12.41 -9.40
CA GLU A 218 -30.07 11.24 -10.26
C GLU A 218 -31.25 10.38 -9.83
N PHE A 219 -31.44 10.20 -8.52
CA PHE A 219 -32.56 9.43 -8.02
C PHE A 219 -33.90 10.12 -8.30
N VAL A 220 -33.99 11.43 -8.07
CA VAL A 220 -35.20 12.22 -8.36
C VAL A 220 -35.52 12.16 -9.86
N LYS A 221 -34.51 12.24 -10.74
CA LYS A 221 -34.68 12.07 -12.18
C LYS A 221 -35.27 10.70 -12.54
N LYS A 222 -34.87 9.63 -11.86
CA LYS A 222 -35.34 8.25 -12.14
C LYS A 222 -36.73 7.94 -11.58
N ASN A 223 -37.09 8.50 -10.42
CA ASN A 223 -38.28 8.06 -9.66
C ASN A 223 -39.36 9.14 -9.47
N GLY A 224 -39.17 10.35 -10.00
CA GLY A 224 -40.15 11.43 -9.89
C GLY A 224 -40.21 12.10 -8.51
N ASN A 225 -41.01 13.18 -8.44
CA ASN A 225 -41.06 14.09 -7.28
C ASN A 225 -41.79 13.54 -6.05
N ASP A 226 -42.68 12.56 -6.20
CA ASP A 226 -43.48 11.98 -5.10
C ASP A 226 -42.68 11.16 -4.09
N SER A 227 -41.37 11.01 -4.31
CA SER A 227 -40.49 10.15 -3.54
C SER A 227 -39.64 10.87 -2.50
N GLN A 228 -39.73 12.19 -2.32
CA GLN A 228 -38.81 12.96 -1.44
C GLN A 228 -38.82 12.54 0.05
N ILE A 229 -39.97 12.15 0.60
CA ILE A 229 -40.10 11.69 1.99
C ILE A 229 -39.53 10.27 2.14
N THR A 230 -39.77 9.42 1.14
CA THR A 230 -39.19 8.08 0.99
C THR A 230 -37.68 8.16 0.76
N LEU A 231 -37.19 9.21 0.08
CA LEU A 231 -35.80 9.45 -0.26
C LEU A 231 -34.94 9.66 0.97
N ASN A 232 -35.36 10.45 1.96
CA ASN A 232 -34.54 10.67 3.16
C ASN A 232 -34.45 9.40 4.05
N LYS A 233 -35.53 8.61 4.12
CA LYS A 233 -35.54 7.29 4.77
C LYS A 233 -34.70 6.27 3.98
N LEU A 234 -34.80 6.30 2.65
CA LEU A 234 -34.01 5.48 1.73
C LEU A 234 -32.55 5.91 1.67
N LEU A 235 -32.22 7.19 1.83
CA LEU A 235 -30.84 7.66 1.90
C LEU A 235 -30.24 7.22 3.22
N ARG A 236 -30.95 7.29 4.36
CA ARG A 236 -30.44 6.74 5.63
C ARG A 236 -30.22 5.22 5.60
N THR A 237 -31.03 4.48 4.85
CA THR A 237 -30.91 3.00 4.73
C THR A 237 -30.06 2.53 3.55
N LYS A 238 -30.04 3.24 2.42
CA LYS A 238 -29.26 2.99 1.21
C LYS A 238 -27.93 3.72 1.16
N PHE A 239 -27.70 4.82 1.91
CA PHE A 239 -26.32 5.24 2.22
C PHE A 239 -25.64 4.11 2.99
N ASN A 240 -26.30 3.44 3.93
CA ASN A 240 -25.71 2.22 4.51
C ASN A 240 -25.50 1.08 3.48
N LYS A 241 -26.11 1.18 2.30
CA LYS A 241 -25.97 0.32 1.12
C LYS A 241 -25.13 1.00 0.01
N PHE A 242 -24.19 1.87 0.38
CA PHE A 242 -23.24 2.64 -0.43
C PHE A 242 -22.64 1.85 -1.62
N GLU A 243 -23.36 1.89 -2.74
CA GLU A 243 -22.81 1.60 -4.08
C GLU A 243 -21.80 2.67 -4.54
N ILE A 244 -21.60 3.76 -3.80
CA ILE A 244 -20.55 4.77 -4.03
C ILE A 244 -19.13 4.17 -3.87
N LEU A 245 -18.99 3.01 -3.21
CA LEU A 245 -17.73 2.25 -3.19
C LEU A 245 -17.44 1.50 -4.51
N LYS A 246 -18.39 1.40 -5.45
CA LYS A 246 -18.12 0.83 -6.78
C LYS A 246 -17.40 1.80 -7.71
N GLU A 247 -17.42 3.10 -7.44
CA GLU A 247 -16.59 4.04 -8.19
C GLU A 247 -15.19 4.06 -7.60
N GLU A 248 -14.39 3.07 -7.98
CA GLU A 248 -13.01 2.83 -7.54
C GLU A 248 -12.06 4.05 -7.70
N ASN A 249 -12.53 5.11 -8.37
CA ASN A 249 -11.75 6.28 -8.76
C ASN A 249 -12.27 7.62 -8.22
N TRP A 250 -13.39 7.71 -7.48
CA TRP A 250 -13.95 9.02 -7.13
C TRP A 250 -12.98 9.86 -6.27
N PHE A 251 -12.29 9.23 -5.30
CA PHE A 251 -11.33 9.94 -4.47
C PHE A 251 -10.08 10.32 -5.26
N PHE A 252 -9.63 9.49 -6.21
CA PHE A 252 -8.50 9.85 -7.08
C PHE A 252 -8.85 10.96 -8.06
N LYS A 253 -10.08 10.94 -8.58
CA LYS A 253 -10.62 12.05 -9.38
C LYS A 253 -10.67 13.33 -8.55
N TYR A 254 -11.10 13.25 -7.29
CA TYR A 254 -11.03 14.37 -6.35
C TYR A 254 -9.58 14.82 -6.10
N GLN A 255 -8.66 13.91 -5.86
CA GLN A 255 -7.23 14.24 -5.69
C GLN A 255 -6.65 14.93 -6.93
N MET A 256 -7.03 14.50 -8.13
CA MET A 256 -6.67 15.16 -9.38
C MET A 256 -7.28 16.57 -9.48
N GLU A 257 -8.58 16.72 -9.17
CA GLU A 257 -9.29 18.01 -9.23
C GLU A 257 -8.72 19.05 -8.27
N TYR A 258 -8.13 18.62 -7.14
CA TYR A 258 -7.59 19.51 -6.11
C TYR A 258 -6.07 19.40 -5.99
N LYS A 259 -5.39 18.86 -7.01
CA LYS A 259 -3.93 18.66 -7.01
C LYS A 259 -3.16 19.96 -6.76
N ASP A 260 -3.72 21.09 -7.19
CA ASP A 260 -3.14 22.42 -7.04
C ASP A 260 -3.50 23.09 -5.71
N SER A 261 -4.31 22.45 -4.86
CA SER A 261 -4.62 22.99 -3.54
C SER A 261 -3.45 22.80 -2.58
N GLU A 262 -3.21 23.79 -1.72
CA GLU A 262 -2.14 23.75 -0.69
C GLU A 262 -2.31 22.58 0.31
N PHE A 263 -3.52 22.02 0.40
CA PHE A 263 -3.86 20.92 1.29
C PHE A 263 -3.67 19.54 0.65
N TYR A 264 -3.36 19.49 -0.64
CA TYR A 264 -3.16 18.25 -1.36
C TYR A 264 -1.81 17.63 -1.00
N LYS A 265 -1.86 16.42 -0.44
CA LYS A 265 -0.67 15.61 -0.15
C LYS A 265 -0.52 14.56 -1.23
N LEU A 266 0.59 14.59 -1.95
CA LEU A 266 0.83 13.66 -3.06
C LEU A 266 1.16 12.27 -2.48
N PRO A 267 0.34 11.24 -2.74
CA PRO A 267 0.71 9.89 -2.34
C PRO A 267 1.93 9.43 -3.13
N LEU A 268 2.92 8.88 -2.43
CA LEU A 268 4.19 8.43 -3.02
C LEU A 268 4.25 6.93 -3.21
N GLY A 269 3.33 6.20 -2.59
CA GLY A 269 3.41 4.75 -2.49
C GLY A 269 2.50 4.19 -1.42
N PHE A 270 2.71 2.93 -1.06
CA PHE A 270 1.84 2.22 -0.14
C PHE A 270 2.52 1.02 0.53
N VAL A 271 1.92 0.56 1.61
CA VAL A 271 2.33 -0.63 2.35
C VAL A 271 1.62 -1.87 1.81
N CYS A 272 2.40 -2.86 1.38
CA CYS A 272 1.90 -4.12 0.81
C CYS A 272 1.70 -5.18 1.89
N SER A 273 2.67 -5.33 2.78
CA SER A 273 2.61 -6.25 3.92
C SER A 273 3.28 -5.63 5.13
N SER A 274 2.85 -6.08 6.30
CA SER A 274 3.28 -5.50 7.56
C SER A 274 3.30 -6.55 8.66
N GLY A 275 4.13 -6.29 9.66
CA GLY A 275 4.24 -7.16 10.82
C GLY A 275 5.13 -6.53 11.89
N PHE A 276 5.03 -7.07 13.10
CA PHE A 276 5.92 -6.68 14.18
C PHE A 276 7.19 -7.54 14.12
N SER A 277 8.35 -6.90 13.92
CA SER A 277 9.64 -7.57 14.00
C SER A 277 10.02 -7.71 15.47
N LEU A 278 9.95 -8.94 15.99
CA LEU A 278 10.44 -9.26 17.34
C LEU A 278 11.94 -8.99 17.48
N ALA A 279 12.71 -9.17 16.40
CA ALA A 279 14.15 -8.94 16.41
C ALA A 279 14.50 -7.46 16.65
N ASN A 280 13.74 -6.53 16.06
CA ASN A 280 14.00 -5.10 16.17
C ASN A 280 13.11 -4.41 17.23
N GLY A 281 12.14 -5.12 17.81
CA GLY A 281 11.13 -4.57 18.71
C GLY A 281 10.28 -3.48 18.06
N LYS A 282 10.10 -3.53 16.73
CA LYS A 282 9.45 -2.47 15.93
C LYS A 282 8.56 -3.05 14.85
N CYS A 283 7.54 -2.29 14.45
CA CYS A 283 6.78 -2.58 13.26
C CYS A 283 7.62 -2.34 12.00
N SER A 284 7.68 -3.37 11.17
CA SER A 284 8.32 -3.35 9.86
C SER A 284 7.31 -3.69 8.78
N ALA A 285 7.51 -3.15 7.59
CA ALA A 285 6.64 -3.41 6.46
C ALA A 285 7.43 -3.45 5.16
N ASN A 286 6.87 -4.16 4.18
CA ASN A 286 7.30 -4.04 2.79
C ASN A 286 6.31 -3.11 2.09
N GLY A 287 6.83 -2.13 1.35
CA GLY A 287 6.04 -1.18 0.59
C GLY A 287 6.57 -1.01 -0.83
N LEU A 288 5.77 -0.34 -1.63
CA LEU A 288 6.14 0.12 -2.97
C LEU A 288 6.13 1.64 -2.97
N ILE A 289 7.17 2.25 -3.54
CA ILE A 289 7.31 3.70 -3.70
C ILE A 289 7.54 4.03 -5.17
N VAL A 290 6.96 5.12 -5.65
CA VAL A 290 7.16 5.62 -7.01
C VAL A 290 8.62 6.03 -7.22
N THR A 291 9.24 5.51 -8.27
CA THR A 291 10.66 5.74 -8.60
C THR A 291 10.98 7.21 -8.76
N LYS A 292 10.08 7.99 -9.39
CA LYS A 292 10.21 9.45 -9.54
C LYS A 292 10.47 10.17 -8.22
N TYR A 293 9.84 9.74 -7.12
CA TYR A 293 10.09 10.35 -5.81
C TYR A 293 11.53 10.13 -5.34
N LEU A 294 12.05 8.92 -5.50
CA LEU A 294 13.43 8.60 -5.10
C LEU A 294 14.47 9.33 -5.96
N ILE A 295 14.18 9.54 -7.25
CA ILE A 295 14.99 10.39 -8.14
C ILE A 295 15.04 11.82 -7.59
N ASN A 296 13.88 12.44 -7.37
CA ASN A 296 13.80 13.80 -6.84
C ASN A 296 14.52 13.93 -5.48
N LEU A 297 14.40 12.91 -4.63
CA LEU A 297 15.06 12.88 -3.33
C LEU A 297 16.59 12.77 -3.45
N LEU A 298 17.10 12.01 -4.43
CA LEU A 298 18.53 11.97 -4.73
C LEU A 298 19.04 13.32 -5.21
N ASP A 299 18.32 13.98 -6.13
CA ASP A 299 18.69 15.29 -6.66
C ASP A 299 18.75 16.34 -5.55
N GLN A 300 17.74 16.37 -4.67
CA GLN A 300 17.72 17.28 -3.52
C GLN A 300 18.86 16.99 -2.53
N LYS A 301 19.13 15.72 -2.22
CA LYS A 301 20.17 15.35 -1.25
C LYS A 301 21.57 15.60 -1.77
N TYR A 302 21.81 15.43 -3.06
CA TYR A 302 23.09 15.78 -3.70
C TYR A 302 23.43 17.26 -3.45
N ASN A 303 22.42 18.12 -3.43
CA ASN A 303 22.59 19.55 -3.18
C ASN A 303 22.79 19.90 -1.70
N GLN A 304 22.29 19.08 -0.76
CA GLN A 304 22.26 19.43 0.67
C GLN A 304 23.31 18.70 1.54
N ASN A 305 24.09 17.75 0.99
CA ASN A 305 25.14 16.98 1.72
C ASN A 305 24.67 16.29 3.03
N LYS A 306 23.36 16.10 3.22
CA LYS A 306 22.77 15.43 4.39
C LYS A 306 22.16 14.08 3.97
N PHE A 307 22.94 13.03 4.13
CA PHE A 307 22.51 11.64 3.90
C PHE A 307 21.89 11.02 5.16
N ASP A 308 21.04 11.76 5.85
CA ASP A 308 20.32 11.22 7.00
C ASP A 308 19.12 10.37 6.56
N LYS A 309 18.60 9.61 7.55
CA LYS A 309 17.46 8.68 7.44
C LYS A 309 16.38 9.25 6.52
N ILE A 310 15.97 8.49 5.50
CA ILE A 310 14.85 8.87 4.63
C ILE A 310 13.58 8.64 5.42
N LEU A 311 12.93 9.73 5.83
CA LEU A 311 11.66 9.70 6.54
C LEU A 311 10.53 9.86 5.55
N LEU A 312 9.42 9.21 5.83
CA LEU A 312 8.15 9.35 5.14
C LEU A 312 7.06 9.48 6.18
N ASN A 313 5.94 10.07 5.79
CA ASN A 313 4.72 9.93 6.55
C ASN A 313 3.85 8.83 5.95
N TYR A 314 2.99 8.26 6.78
CA TYR A 314 1.98 7.32 6.33
C TYR A 314 0.67 7.53 7.06
N LYS A 315 -0.41 7.14 6.39
CA LYS A 315 -1.77 7.15 6.94
C LYS A 315 -2.34 5.75 6.87
N GLU A 316 -2.73 5.21 8.02
CA GLU A 316 -3.31 3.87 8.11
C GLU A 316 -4.77 3.88 7.65
N PRO A 317 -5.29 2.75 7.14
CA PRO A 317 -6.69 2.65 6.74
C PRO A 317 -7.67 2.83 7.93
N ASN A 318 -7.22 2.63 9.16
CA ASN A 318 -8.08 2.74 10.35
C ASN A 318 -7.84 4.01 11.17
N SER A 319 -6.93 4.89 10.73
CA SER A 319 -6.53 6.09 11.47
C SER A 319 -6.61 7.33 10.59
N SER A 320 -7.05 8.45 11.15
CA SER A 320 -6.93 9.76 10.49
C SER A 320 -5.54 10.39 10.69
N LEU A 321 -4.77 9.90 11.67
CA LEU A 321 -3.49 10.48 12.06
C LEU A 321 -2.38 10.04 11.11
N PHE A 322 -1.54 11.02 10.74
CA PHE A 322 -0.27 10.74 10.09
C PHE A 322 0.76 10.27 11.11
N LYS A 323 1.49 9.22 10.74
CA LYS A 323 2.60 8.68 11.51
C LYS A 323 3.86 8.71 10.65
N THR A 324 5.02 8.68 11.30
CA THR A 324 6.30 8.72 10.59
C THR A 324 6.92 7.33 10.50
N THR A 325 7.36 6.97 9.31
CA THR A 325 8.14 5.77 9.02
C THR A 325 9.48 6.17 8.40
N LYS A 326 10.46 5.27 8.42
CA LYS A 326 11.72 5.45 7.70
C LYS A 326 11.88 4.37 6.65
N ILE A 327 12.45 4.73 5.51
CA ILE A 327 12.96 3.74 4.56
C ILE A 327 14.26 3.19 5.14
N ASN A 328 14.27 1.89 5.41
CA ASN A 328 15.42 1.20 5.97
C ASN A 328 16.30 0.56 4.89
N GLN A 329 15.69 0.05 3.81
CA GLN A 329 16.39 -0.64 2.74
C GLN A 329 15.56 -0.63 1.45
N ILE A 330 16.21 -0.73 0.29
CA ILE A 330 15.56 -1.15 -0.97
C ILE A 330 15.57 -2.67 -1.06
N ILE A 331 14.43 -3.23 -1.48
CA ILE A 331 14.27 -4.66 -1.74
C ILE A 331 14.83 -4.95 -3.14
N VAL A 332 15.87 -5.79 -3.23
CA VAL A 332 16.64 -6.09 -4.45
C VAL A 332 16.30 -7.46 -5.01
#